data_AF-A0A944RLX6-F1
#
_entry.id   AF-A0A944RLX6-F1
#
_cell.length_a   1.000
_cell.length_b   1.000
_cell.length_c   1.000
_cell.angle_alpha   90.00
_cell.angle_beta   90.00
_cell.angle_gamma   90.00
#
_symmetry.space_group_name_H-M   'P 1'
#
loop_
_entity.id
_entity.type
_entity.pdbx_description
1 polymer ?
#
loop_
_entity_poly.entity_id
_entity_poly.type
_entity_poly.pdbx_seq_one_letter_code
_entity_poly.pdbx_strand_id
1 'polypeptide(L)'
;MFGLFGKNNFEALTQGIYTSIVEQSRQPAFYQSFGVPDTPEGRFDMIVVHTFLVLRLLKNETGEGTDLAQAIFDLMFADMDQNLRELGTGDTGIGKKIKAMAEAFYGRVEAYEAGLTGQASLEDALDRNLYRKTATDPAHIASFAHYVRREARQLEDKPLEALLAGDLTFGQPPSLLTENS
;
A
#
# COMPACT_ATOMS: atom_id res chain seq x y z
N MET A 1 -23.57 2.67 27.33
CA MET A 1 -24.45 2.25 26.21
C MET A 1 -23.54 2.22 24.99
N PHE A 2 -23.02 1.04 24.63
CA PHE A 2 -22.04 0.87 23.55
C PHE A 2 -22.78 0.89 22.21
N GLY A 3 -22.39 1.81 21.32
CA GLY A 3 -22.97 1.96 19.99
C GLY A 3 -22.75 0.72 19.15
N LEU A 4 -23.84 -0.01 18.90
CA LEU A 4 -23.95 -1.17 18.01
C LEU A 4 -24.47 -0.73 16.63
N PHE A 5 -24.05 0.44 16.15
CA PHE A 5 -24.29 0.91 14.79
C PHE A 5 -22.93 1.00 14.10
N GLY A 6 -22.71 0.17 13.06
CA GLY A 6 -21.58 0.36 12.15
C GLY A 6 -20.93 -0.90 11.57
N LYS A 7 -21.03 -2.07 12.21
CA LYS A 7 -20.24 -3.25 11.79
C LYS A 7 -20.58 -3.82 10.40
N ASN A 8 -21.76 -3.55 9.85
CA ASN A 8 -22.21 -4.13 8.58
C ASN A 8 -22.15 -3.18 7.37
N ASN A 9 -21.84 -1.88 7.53
CA ASN A 9 -22.03 -0.94 6.41
C ASN A 9 -20.83 -0.86 5.45
N PHE A 10 -19.64 -1.23 5.93
CA PHE A 10 -18.39 -1.09 5.16
C PHE A 10 -17.77 -2.40 4.71
N GLU A 11 -18.30 -3.57 5.09
CA GLU A 11 -17.62 -4.85 4.82
C GLU A 11 -17.39 -5.09 3.33
N ALA A 12 -18.45 -5.02 2.52
CA ALA A 12 -18.35 -5.20 1.06
C ALA A 12 -17.49 -4.11 0.40
N LEU A 13 -17.61 -2.86 0.86
CA LEU A 13 -16.82 -1.74 0.36
C LEU A 13 -15.32 -1.91 0.67
N THR A 14 -15.00 -2.22 1.93
CA THR A 14 -13.63 -2.47 2.41
C THR A 14 -13.01 -3.63 1.64
N GLN A 15 -13.77 -4.72 1.44
CA GLN A 15 -13.34 -5.85 0.65
C GLN A 15 -13.07 -5.46 -0.82
N GLY A 16 -13.93 -4.64 -1.43
CA GLY A 16 -13.76 -4.16 -2.80
C GLY A 16 -12.54 -3.26 -2.97
N ILE A 17 -12.34 -2.31 -2.05
CA ILE A 17 -11.16 -1.45 -2.01
C ILE A 17 -9.89 -2.28 -1.82
N TYR A 18 -9.91 -3.20 -0.86
CA TYR A 18 -8.74 -4.04 -0.58
C TYR A 18 -8.42 -4.99 -1.75
N THR A 19 -9.44 -5.53 -2.41
CA THR A 19 -9.27 -6.32 -3.64
C THR A 19 -8.59 -5.49 -4.73
N SER A 20 -9.03 -4.24 -4.93
CA SER A 20 -8.42 -3.33 -5.91
C SER A 20 -6.96 -3.01 -5.58
N ILE A 21 -6.64 -2.80 -4.29
CA ILE A 21 -5.25 -2.65 -3.79
C ILE A 21 -4.42 -3.88 -4.14
N VAL A 22 -4.93 -5.08 -3.82
CA VAL A 22 -4.21 -6.34 -4.04
C VAL A 22 -4.02 -6.59 -5.54
N GLU A 23 -5.05 -6.42 -6.37
CA GLU A 23 -4.98 -6.58 -7.81
C GLU A 23 -3.95 -5.64 -8.43
N GLN A 24 -3.97 -4.36 -8.05
CA GLN A 24 -2.97 -3.40 -8.51
C GLN A 24 -1.57 -3.82 -8.05
N SER A 25 -1.40 -4.14 -6.76
CA SER A 25 -0.08 -4.52 -6.22
C SER A 25 0.53 -5.75 -6.91
N ARG A 26 -0.30 -6.60 -7.53
CA ARG A 26 0.10 -7.84 -8.21
C ARG A 26 0.31 -7.69 -9.72
N GLN A 27 0.19 -6.47 -10.27
CA GLN A 27 0.43 -6.25 -11.69
C GLN A 27 1.84 -6.73 -12.09
N PRO A 28 1.99 -7.61 -13.11
CA PRO A 28 3.27 -8.24 -13.44
C PRO A 28 4.41 -7.27 -13.73
N ALA A 29 4.10 -6.09 -14.27
CA ALA A 29 5.09 -5.07 -14.63
C ALA A 29 5.97 -4.66 -13.45
N PHE A 30 5.43 -4.57 -12.23
CA PHE A 30 6.21 -4.19 -11.04
C PHE A 30 7.38 -5.15 -10.79
N TYR A 31 7.14 -6.44 -11.00
CA TYR A 31 8.10 -7.50 -10.73
C TYR A 31 9.02 -7.76 -11.92
N GLN A 32 8.44 -7.82 -13.12
CA GLN A 32 9.16 -8.22 -14.34
C GLN A 32 9.94 -7.07 -14.97
N SER A 33 9.38 -5.85 -14.93
CA SER A 33 9.94 -4.69 -15.63
C SER A 33 10.65 -3.72 -14.69
N PHE A 34 10.18 -3.60 -13.44
CA PHE A 34 10.75 -2.65 -12.47
C PHE A 34 11.58 -3.32 -11.36
N GLY A 35 11.70 -4.64 -11.37
CA GLY A 35 12.68 -5.37 -10.55
C GLY A 35 12.28 -5.53 -9.08
N VAL A 36 11.02 -5.28 -8.72
CA VAL A 36 10.52 -5.60 -7.37
C VAL A 36 10.62 -7.12 -7.19
N PRO A 37 11.23 -7.62 -6.10
CA PRO A 37 11.36 -9.06 -5.89
C PRO A 37 10.00 -9.75 -5.84
N ASP A 38 9.80 -10.78 -6.67
CA ASP A 38 8.58 -11.61 -6.62
C ASP A 38 8.68 -12.66 -5.49
N THR A 39 8.72 -12.16 -4.25
CA THR A 39 8.73 -12.96 -3.01
C THR A 39 7.55 -12.55 -2.12
N PRO A 40 7.19 -13.35 -1.09
CA PRO A 40 6.15 -12.94 -0.14
C PRO A 40 6.39 -11.56 0.47
N GLU A 41 7.64 -11.24 0.82
CA GLU A 41 8.02 -9.92 1.35
C GLU A 41 7.89 -8.82 0.31
N GLY A 42 8.31 -9.07 -0.95
CA GLY A 42 8.18 -8.07 -2.03
C GLY A 42 6.72 -7.80 -2.40
N ARG A 43 5.87 -8.84 -2.44
CA ARG A 43 4.41 -8.69 -2.63
C ARG A 43 3.76 -7.96 -1.47
N PHE A 44 4.17 -8.23 -0.23
CA PHE A 44 3.73 -7.46 0.93
C PHE A 44 4.10 -5.99 0.79
N ASP A 45 5.35 -5.69 0.43
CA ASP A 45 5.82 -4.32 0.28
C ASP A 45 5.06 -3.57 -0.83
N MET A 46 4.66 -4.26 -1.90
CA MET A 46 3.78 -3.73 -2.94
C MET A 46 2.36 -3.43 -2.44
N ILE A 47 1.78 -4.30 -1.61
CA ILE A 47 0.49 -4.04 -0.95
C ILE A 47 0.62 -2.82 -0.03
N VAL A 48 1.70 -2.72 0.75
CA VAL A 48 1.93 -1.60 1.67
C VAL A 48 1.96 -0.25 0.95
N VAL A 49 2.65 -0.16 -0.21
CA VAL A 49 2.68 1.10 -1.00
C VAL A 49 1.28 1.52 -1.43
N HIS A 50 0.48 0.60 -1.94
CA HIS A 50 -0.86 0.91 -2.44
C HIS A 50 -1.86 1.18 -1.30
N THR A 51 -1.79 0.43 -0.21
CA THR A 51 -2.57 0.72 1.01
C THR A 51 -2.21 2.09 1.57
N PHE A 52 -0.92 2.44 1.63
CA PHE A 52 -0.47 3.77 2.07
C PHE A 52 -1.14 4.90 1.26
N LEU A 53 -1.19 4.77 -0.07
CA LEU A 53 -1.82 5.78 -0.93
C LEU A 53 -3.32 5.96 -0.61
N VAL A 54 -4.04 4.87 -0.35
CA VAL A 54 -5.46 4.92 0.01
C VAL A 54 -5.67 5.48 1.41
N LEU A 55 -4.85 5.08 2.39
CA LEU A 55 -4.94 5.62 3.76
C LEU A 55 -4.55 7.10 3.81
N ARG A 56 -3.65 7.54 2.93
CA ARG A 56 -3.25 8.94 2.81
C ARG A 56 -4.42 9.82 2.38
N LEU A 57 -5.24 9.36 1.43
CA LEU A 57 -6.48 10.04 1.03
C LEU A 57 -7.42 10.24 2.22
N LEU A 58 -7.56 9.22 3.07
CA LEU A 58 -8.44 9.25 4.24
C LEU A 58 -7.86 9.96 5.47
N LYS A 59 -6.61 10.41 5.43
CA LYS A 59 -5.86 10.89 6.61
C LYS A 59 -6.51 12.09 7.31
N ASN A 60 -7.13 12.98 6.54
CA ASN A 60 -7.76 14.20 7.06
C ASN A 60 -9.29 14.09 7.15
N GLU A 61 -9.85 12.93 6.77
CA GLU A 61 -11.29 12.70 6.83
C GLU A 61 -11.75 12.43 8.27
N THR A 62 -13.05 12.65 8.50
CA THR A 62 -13.70 12.40 9.79
C THR A 62 -14.91 11.50 9.60
N GLY A 63 -15.39 10.87 10.67
CA GLY A 63 -16.55 9.98 10.61
C GLY A 63 -16.29 8.77 9.71
N GLU A 64 -17.11 8.60 8.67
CA GLU A 64 -17.05 7.44 7.76
C GLU A 64 -15.67 7.26 7.11
N GLY A 65 -14.95 8.34 6.81
CA GLY A 65 -13.59 8.23 6.25
C GLY A 65 -12.58 7.65 7.25
N THR A 66 -12.68 8.01 8.54
CA THR A 66 -11.85 7.42 9.60
C THR A 66 -12.19 5.95 9.81
N ASP A 67 -13.49 5.62 9.82
CA ASP A 67 -13.97 4.24 10.00
C ASP A 67 -13.53 3.34 8.83
N LEU A 68 -13.59 3.86 7.60
CA LEU A 68 -13.13 3.15 6.41
C LEU A 68 -11.61 2.93 6.42
N ALA A 69 -10.83 3.94 6.82
CA ALA A 69 -9.38 3.82 6.93
C ALA A 69 -8.98 2.70 7.92
N GLN A 70 -9.65 2.66 9.07
CA GLN A 70 -9.45 1.62 10.08
C GLN A 70 -9.82 0.24 9.51
N ALA A 71 -10.96 0.12 8.83
CA ALA A 71 -11.40 -1.14 8.24
C ALA A 71 -10.43 -1.69 7.18
N ILE A 72 -9.90 -0.82 6.31
CA ILE A 72 -8.89 -1.20 5.30
C ILE A 72 -7.61 -1.67 5.96
N PHE A 73 -7.14 -0.94 6.98
CA PHE A 73 -5.95 -1.31 7.74
C PHE A 73 -6.13 -2.67 8.42
N ASP A 74 -7.25 -2.87 9.12
CA ASP A 74 -7.56 -4.12 9.82
C ASP A 74 -7.65 -5.30 8.86
N LEU A 75 -8.30 -5.13 7.70
CA LEU A 75 -8.40 -6.17 6.68
C LEU A 75 -7.03 -6.53 6.08
N MET A 76 -6.20 -5.52 5.75
CA MET A 76 -4.85 -5.76 5.25
C MET A 76 -4.00 -6.52 6.28
N PHE A 77 -4.09 -6.16 7.57
CA PHE A 77 -3.36 -6.85 8.62
C PHE A 77 -3.87 -8.28 8.86
N ALA A 78 -5.18 -8.51 8.78
CA ALA A 78 -5.77 -9.84 8.89
C ALA A 78 -5.33 -10.76 7.75
N ASP A 79 -5.36 -10.28 6.50
CA ASP A 79 -4.87 -11.04 5.33
C ASP A 79 -3.38 -11.38 5.48
N MET A 80 -2.57 -10.43 5.92
CA MET A 80 -1.15 -10.66 6.17
C MET A 80 -0.93 -11.71 7.26
N ASP A 81 -1.62 -11.62 8.40
CA ASP A 81 -1.51 -12.59 9.50
C ASP A 81 -1.89 -14.00 9.02
N GLN A 82 -2.98 -14.11 8.28
CA GLN A 82 -3.43 -15.38 7.70
C GLN A 82 -2.36 -15.97 6.77
N ASN A 83 -1.87 -15.20 5.80
CA ASN A 83 -0.83 -15.65 4.86
C ASN A 83 0.44 -16.15 5.58
N LEU A 84 0.85 -15.50 6.66
CA LEU A 84 2.02 -15.93 7.44
C LEU A 84 1.79 -17.22 8.22
N ARG A 85 0.60 -17.40 8.77
CA ARG A 85 0.23 -18.63 9.49
C ARG A 85 0.12 -19.80 8.54
N GLU A 86 -0.39 -19.59 7.33
CA GLU A 86 -0.46 -20.59 6.28
C GLU A 86 0.93 -21.04 5.80
N LEU A 87 1.85 -20.09 5.61
CA LEU A 87 3.26 -20.40 5.26
C LEU A 87 4.04 -21.04 6.43
N GLY A 88 3.60 -20.81 7.66
CA GLY A 88 4.35 -21.10 8.87
C GLY A 88 3.79 -22.24 9.72
N THR A 89 3.19 -23.27 9.12
CA THR A 89 2.52 -24.38 9.83
C THR A 89 3.29 -24.86 11.07
N GLY A 90 2.89 -24.39 12.26
CA GLY A 90 3.34 -24.88 13.56
C GLY A 90 4.48 -24.15 14.28
N ASP A 91 4.99 -23.01 13.80
CA ASP A 91 6.25 -22.46 14.35
C ASP A 91 6.12 -21.43 15.49
N THR A 92 6.97 -21.57 16.51
CA THR A 92 7.10 -20.68 17.67
C THR A 92 7.82 -19.37 17.30
N GLY A 93 7.20 -18.57 16.43
CA GLY A 93 7.81 -17.32 15.96
C GLY A 93 6.90 -16.38 15.19
N ILE A 94 5.69 -16.82 14.82
CA ILE A 94 4.75 -16.06 14.00
C ILE A 94 4.41 -14.71 14.64
N GLY A 95 4.14 -14.68 15.95
CA GLY A 95 3.85 -13.42 16.67
C GLY A 95 4.96 -12.38 16.54
N LYS A 96 6.24 -12.80 16.58
CA LYS A 96 7.38 -11.89 16.38
C LYS A 96 7.45 -11.38 14.95
N LYS A 97 7.14 -12.23 13.97
CA LYS A 97 7.09 -11.86 12.55
C LYS A 97 6.00 -10.82 12.29
N ILE A 98 4.77 -11.07 12.77
CA ILE A 98 3.64 -10.11 12.65
C ILE A 98 4.04 -8.76 13.24
N LYS A 99 4.62 -8.74 14.45
CA LYS A 99 5.07 -7.50 15.09
C LYS A 99 6.12 -6.76 14.24
N ALA A 100 7.13 -7.46 13.73
CA ALA A 100 8.15 -6.87 12.88
C ALA A 100 7.57 -6.31 11.58
N MET A 101 6.58 -6.97 10.98
CA MET A 101 5.87 -6.44 9.81
C MET A 101 5.04 -5.21 10.14
N ALA A 102 4.39 -5.18 11.30
CA ALA A 102 3.66 -4.00 11.75
C ALA A 102 4.58 -2.78 11.92
N GLU A 103 5.71 -2.96 12.60
CA GLU A 103 6.74 -1.91 12.75
C GLU A 103 7.26 -1.45 11.38
N ALA A 104 7.50 -2.40 10.47
CA ALA A 104 7.99 -2.10 9.15
C ALA A 104 6.93 -1.44 8.25
N PHE A 105 5.63 -1.69 8.47
CA PHE A 105 4.54 -0.97 7.81
C PHE A 105 4.56 0.51 8.19
N TYR A 106 4.55 0.82 9.50
CA TYR A 106 4.53 2.19 9.97
C TYR A 106 5.78 2.98 9.54
N GLY A 107 6.96 2.35 9.62
CA GLY A 107 8.20 2.98 9.13
C GLY A 107 8.20 3.25 7.61
N ARG A 108 7.49 2.44 6.82
CA ARG A 108 7.29 2.68 5.38
C ARG A 108 6.32 3.83 5.13
N VAL A 109 5.18 3.86 5.83
CA VAL A 109 4.20 4.94 5.75
C VAL A 109 4.87 6.28 6.04
N GLU A 110 5.65 6.38 7.13
CA GLU A 110 6.38 7.60 7.48
C GLU A 110 7.39 8.00 6.39
N ALA A 111 8.17 7.04 5.88
CA ALA A 111 9.17 7.32 4.86
C ALA A 111 8.56 7.76 3.52
N TYR A 112 7.45 7.14 3.10
CA TYR A 112 6.76 7.51 1.87
C TYR A 112 6.05 8.85 2.00
N GLU A 113 5.46 9.14 3.15
CA GLU A 113 4.87 10.45 3.46
C GLU A 113 5.92 11.57 3.39
N ALA A 114 7.08 11.37 4.02
CA ALA A 114 8.19 12.32 3.94
C ALA A 114 8.68 12.52 2.49
N GLY A 115 8.70 11.45 1.70
CA GLY A 115 9.03 11.48 0.28
C GLY A 115 8.02 12.26 -0.58
N LEU A 116 6.72 12.09 -0.33
CA LEU A 116 5.65 12.79 -1.05
C LEU A 116 5.55 14.27 -0.67
N THR A 117 5.86 14.60 0.58
CA THR A 117 5.84 15.99 1.08
C THR A 117 7.14 16.76 0.81
N GLY A 118 8.14 16.12 0.20
CA GLY A 118 9.44 16.72 -0.13
C GLY A 118 10.36 16.92 1.08
N GLN A 119 10.05 16.32 2.22
CA GLN A 119 10.87 16.34 3.43
C GLN A 119 12.06 15.36 3.34
N ALA A 120 11.94 14.34 2.47
CA ALA A 120 12.98 13.36 2.18
C ALA A 120 12.91 12.91 0.71
N SER A 121 13.88 12.11 0.26
CA SER A 121 13.88 11.47 -1.07
C SER A 121 12.92 10.28 -1.07
N LEU A 122 11.91 10.31 -1.96
CA LEU A 122 10.99 9.19 -2.15
C LEU A 122 11.71 8.00 -2.80
N GLU A 123 12.62 8.28 -3.72
CA GLU A 123 13.48 7.31 -4.41
C GLU A 123 14.29 6.51 -3.39
N ASP A 124 14.93 7.17 -2.42
CA ASP A 124 15.72 6.50 -1.37
C ASP A 124 14.82 5.69 -0.44
N ALA A 125 13.61 6.19 -0.15
CA ALA A 125 12.62 5.47 0.65
C ALA A 125 12.16 4.20 -0.08
N LEU A 126 11.93 4.25 -1.38
CA LEU A 126 11.53 3.11 -2.19
C LEU A 126 12.69 2.13 -2.38
N ASP A 127 13.91 2.60 -2.63
CA ASP A 127 15.11 1.76 -2.71
C ASP A 127 15.31 0.93 -1.44
N ARG A 128 15.32 1.62 -0.28
CA ARG A 128 15.51 0.99 1.02
C ARG A 128 14.42 -0.02 1.37
N ASN A 129 13.20 0.17 0.89
CA ASN A 129 12.05 -0.61 1.32
C ASN A 129 11.60 -1.67 0.30
N LEU A 130 11.49 -1.33 -0.98
CA LEU A 130 11.08 -2.25 -2.06
C LEU A 130 12.24 -3.07 -2.61
N TYR A 131 13.44 -2.47 -2.69
CA TYR A 131 14.60 -3.05 -3.39
C TYR A 131 15.73 -3.48 -2.43
N ARG A 132 15.47 -3.51 -1.11
CA ARG A 132 16.42 -3.70 0.01
C ARG A 132 17.53 -4.75 -0.17
N LYS A 133 17.34 -5.77 -1.01
CA LYS A 133 18.29 -6.87 -1.25
C LYS A 133 18.59 -7.13 -2.73
N THR A 134 18.16 -6.23 -3.61
CA THR A 134 18.25 -6.39 -5.06
C THR A 134 18.81 -5.11 -5.66
N ALA A 135 19.99 -5.21 -6.28
CA ALA A 135 20.51 -4.10 -7.07
C ALA A 135 19.49 -3.79 -8.17
N THR A 136 19.01 -2.55 -8.18
CA THR A 136 17.98 -2.09 -9.10
C THR A 136 18.50 -0.87 -9.84
N ASP A 137 18.16 -0.77 -11.12
CA ASP A 137 18.51 0.40 -11.92
C ASP A 137 17.90 1.66 -11.29
N PRO A 138 18.69 2.71 -11.00
CA PRO A 138 18.16 3.99 -10.52
C PRO A 138 17.02 4.55 -11.37
N ALA A 139 17.01 4.28 -12.68
CA ALA A 139 15.93 4.67 -13.58
C ALA A 139 14.60 3.96 -13.26
N HIS A 140 14.65 2.69 -12.82
CA HIS A 140 13.46 1.96 -12.38
C HIS A 140 12.91 2.53 -11.07
N ILE A 141 13.80 2.85 -10.12
CA ILE A 141 13.43 3.47 -8.85
C ILE A 141 12.79 4.83 -9.11
N ALA A 142 13.39 5.66 -9.97
CA ALA A 142 12.84 6.96 -10.36
C ALA A 142 11.48 6.82 -11.06
N SER A 143 11.32 5.84 -11.95
CA SER A 143 10.04 5.55 -12.62
C SER A 143 8.96 5.13 -11.62
N PHE A 144 9.32 4.31 -10.63
CA PHE A 144 8.41 3.91 -9.57
C PHE A 144 8.05 5.09 -8.66
N ALA A 145 9.02 5.94 -8.29
CA ALA A 145 8.75 7.15 -7.53
C ALA A 145 7.83 8.11 -8.29
N HIS A 146 8.01 8.25 -9.60
CA HIS A 146 7.09 8.99 -10.47
C HIS A 146 5.68 8.39 -10.46
N TYR A 147 5.56 7.07 -10.55
CA TYR A 147 4.28 6.37 -10.40
C TYR A 147 3.61 6.69 -9.06
N VAL A 148 4.31 6.53 -7.93
CA VAL A 148 3.75 6.79 -6.59
C VAL A 148 3.29 8.24 -6.45
N ARG A 149 4.07 9.21 -6.96
CA ARG A 149 3.66 10.63 -6.98
C ARG A 149 2.43 10.87 -7.87
N ARG A 150 2.34 10.20 -9.01
CA ARG A 150 1.17 10.30 -9.91
C ARG A 150 -0.08 9.75 -9.23
N GLU A 151 0.00 8.56 -8.66
CA GLU A 151 -1.14 7.93 -7.96
C GLU A 151 -1.57 8.75 -6.75
N ALA A 152 -0.62 9.28 -5.97
CA ALA A 152 -0.94 10.15 -4.84
C ALA A 152 -1.77 11.37 -5.28
N ARG A 153 -1.36 12.07 -6.35
CA ARG A 153 -2.12 13.20 -6.89
C ARG A 153 -3.49 12.79 -7.41
N GLN A 154 -3.56 11.71 -8.19
CA GLN A 154 -4.83 11.24 -8.77
C GLN A 154 -5.84 10.83 -7.69
N LEU A 155 -5.38 10.24 -6.59
CA LEU A 155 -6.24 9.85 -5.48
C LEU A 155 -6.61 11.04 -4.60
N GLU A 156 -5.70 11.99 -4.34
CA GLU A 156 -6.00 13.22 -3.59
C GLU A 156 -7.08 14.08 -4.27
N ASP A 157 -7.18 14.04 -5.60
CA ASP A 157 -8.22 14.75 -6.36
C ASP A 157 -9.60 14.07 -6.29
N LYS A 158 -9.72 12.85 -5.73
CA LYS A 158 -11.00 12.14 -5.62
C LYS A 158 -11.77 12.57 -4.36
N PRO A 159 -13.06 12.92 -4.48
CA PRO A 159 -13.90 13.18 -3.31
C PRO A 159 -14.13 11.88 -2.52
N LEU A 160 -14.28 11.99 -1.20
CA LEU A 160 -14.54 10.84 -0.31
C LEU A 160 -15.75 10.03 -0.78
N GLU A 161 -16.79 10.67 -1.31
CA GLU A 161 -18.00 10.04 -1.83
C GLU A 161 -17.71 9.05 -2.96
N ALA A 162 -16.70 9.33 -3.80
CA ALA A 162 -16.29 8.40 -4.85
C ALA A 162 -15.68 7.13 -4.23
N LEU A 163 -14.84 7.29 -3.22
CA LEU A 163 -14.27 6.14 -2.50
C LEU A 163 -15.35 5.36 -1.75
N LEU A 164 -16.31 6.04 -1.11
CA LEU A 164 -17.46 5.41 -0.44
C LEU A 164 -18.41 4.70 -1.43
N ALA A 165 -18.39 5.07 -2.70
CA ALA A 165 -19.08 4.36 -3.78
C ALA A 165 -18.26 3.17 -4.34
N GLY A 166 -17.04 2.93 -3.83
CA GLY A 166 -16.14 1.90 -4.30
C GLY A 166 -15.35 2.26 -5.56
N ASP A 167 -15.35 3.53 -5.98
CA ASP A 167 -14.58 4.01 -7.12
C ASP A 167 -13.11 4.25 -6.74
N LEU A 168 -12.38 3.15 -6.59
CA LEU A 168 -10.92 3.15 -6.48
C LEU A 168 -10.32 2.63 -7.79
N THR A 169 -9.53 3.45 -8.46
CA THR A 169 -8.79 3.04 -9.65
C THR A 169 -7.38 3.60 -9.56
N PHE A 170 -6.40 2.72 -9.72
CA PHE A 170 -5.00 3.09 -9.89
C PHE A 170 -4.68 3.22 -11.38
N GLY A 171 -3.74 4.10 -11.71
CA GLY A 171 -3.19 4.19 -13.05
C GLY A 171 -2.39 2.95 -13.44
N GLN A 172 -2.02 2.87 -14.72
CA GLN A 172 -1.15 1.79 -15.22
C GLN A 172 0.16 1.71 -14.44
N PRO A 173 0.76 0.53 -14.25
CA PRO A 173 2.09 0.41 -13.65
C PRO A 173 3.12 1.36 -14.29
N PRO A 174 4.25 1.64 -13.61
CA PRO A 174 5.26 2.55 -14.11
C PRO A 174 5.66 2.22 -15.55
N SER A 175 6.04 3.25 -16.29
CA SER A 175 6.74 3.12 -17.57
C SER A 175 8.12 3.74 -17.40
N LEU A 176 9.12 3.25 -18.14
CA LEU A 176 10.45 3.86 -18.09
C LEU A 176 10.32 5.33 -18.49
N LEU A 177 10.83 6.22 -17.63
CA LEU A 177 10.93 7.64 -17.96
C LEU A 177 11.85 7.76 -19.18
N THR A 178 11.27 7.98 -20.36
CA THR A 178 12.08 8.32 -21.53
C THR A 178 12.69 9.69 -21.26
N GLU A 179 14.02 9.81 -21.35
CA GLU A 179 14.69 11.11 -21.39
C GLU A 179 14.03 11.95 -22.48
N ASN A 180 13.21 12.93 -22.04
CA ASN A 180 12.54 14.03 -22.77
C ASN A 180 11.04 14.12 -22.43
N SER A 181 10.71 14.81 -21.34
CA SER A 181 9.49 15.61 -21.18
C SER A 181 9.72 16.67 -20.11
#